data_AF-A0A0A7GGF3-F1
#
_entry.id   AF-A0A0A7GGF3-F1
#
_cell.length_a   1.000
_cell.length_b   1.000
_cell.length_c   1.000
_cell.angle_alpha   90.00
_cell.angle_beta   90.00
_cell.angle_gamma   90.00
#
_symmetry.space_group_name_H-M   'P 1'
#
loop_
_entity.id
_entity.type
_entity.pdbx_description
1 polymer ?
#
loop_
_entity_poly.entity_id
_entity_poly.type
_entity_poly.pdbx_seq_one_letter_code
_entity_poly.pdbx_strand_id
1 'polypeptide(L)' 'MGRKIKRMNFRSKKAYRRWLAYGHATGVFERTPGNVKVYIRGRPHRVKHSRRRRT' A
#
# COMPACT_ATOMS: atom_id res chain seq x y z
N MET A 1 -19.01 -13.53 -5.43
CA MET A 1 -19.06 -12.05 -5.57
C MET A 1 -17.64 -11.50 -5.51
N GLY A 2 -17.15 -10.83 -6.57
CA GLY A 2 -15.75 -10.42 -6.69
C GLY A 2 -15.35 -9.38 -5.63
N ARG A 3 -14.23 -9.61 -4.92
CA ARG A 3 -13.69 -8.66 -3.94
C ARG A 3 -13.37 -7.33 -4.64
N LYS A 4 -14.10 -6.26 -4.31
CA LYS A 4 -13.85 -4.91 -4.83
C LYS A 4 -12.49 -4.42 -4.32
N ILE A 5 -11.48 -4.47 -5.20
CA ILE A 5 -10.13 -3.98 -4.90
C ILE A 5 -10.18 -2.46 -4.71
N LYS A 6 -9.83 -1.98 -3.50
CA LYS A 6 -9.77 -0.54 -3.21
C LYS A 6 -8.61 0.09 -3.98
N ARG A 7 -8.86 1.24 -4.62
CA ARG A 7 -7.84 2.07 -5.29
C ARG A 7 -7.53 3.29 -4.43
N MET A 8 -6.24 3.57 -4.18
CA MET A 8 -5.81 4.78 -3.49
C MET A 8 -4.87 5.62 -4.34
N ASN A 9 -5.23 6.90 -4.51
CA ASN A 9 -4.46 7.87 -5.27
C ASN A 9 -3.79 8.86 -4.30
N PHE A 10 -2.46 8.91 -4.32
CA PHE A 10 -1.68 9.88 -3.58
C PHE A 10 -1.21 11.01 -4.49
N ARG A 11 -1.34 12.25 -4.02
CA ARG A 11 -0.85 13.45 -4.71
C ARG A 11 0.69 13.46 -4.83
N SER A 12 1.40 12.83 -3.88
CA SER A 12 2.87 12.79 -3.86
C SER A 12 3.41 11.57 -3.12
N LYS A 13 4.70 11.28 -3.33
CA LYS A 13 5.42 10.21 -2.61
C LYS A 13 5.49 10.46 -1.10
N LYS A 14 5.52 11.73 -0.67
CA LYS A 14 5.50 12.12 0.74
C LYS A 14 4.18 11.73 1.41
N ALA A 15 3.05 11.97 0.74
CA ALA A 15 1.73 11.56 1.24
C ALA A 15 1.63 10.04 1.38
N TYR A 16 2.13 9.30 0.38
CA TYR A 16 2.19 7.84 0.43
C TYR A 16 3.03 7.33 1.60
N ARG A 17 4.22 7.90 1.85
CA ARG A 17 5.08 7.52 2.99
C ARG A 17 4.41 7.77 4.35
N ARG A 18 3.71 8.91 4.50
CA ARG A 18 2.95 9.20 5.73
C ARG A 18 1.86 8.17 5.98
N TRP A 19 1.14 7.80 4.92
CA TRP A 19 0.12 6.75 4.98
C TRP A 19 0.71 5.38 5.36
N LEU A 20 1.86 5.01 4.78
CA LEU A 20 2.57 3.80 5.19
C LEU A 20 2.97 3.83 6.67
N ALA A 21 3.57 4.94 7.12
CA ALA A 21 4.00 5.09 8.50
C ALA A 21 2.81 4.94 9.48
N TYR A 22 1.68 5.58 9.16
CA TYR A 22 0.45 5.41 9.92
C TYR A 22 0.01 3.94 9.97
N GLY A 23 -0.14 3.29 8.81
CA GLY A 23 -0.68 1.94 8.76
C GLY A 23 0.20 0.88 9.43
N HIS A 24 1.53 1.09 9.46
CA HIS A 24 2.46 0.27 10.23
C HIS A 24 2.42 0.58 11.73
N ALA A 25 2.33 1.85 12.13
CA ALA A 25 2.24 2.22 13.54
C ALA A 25 0.94 1.76 14.20
N THR A 26 -0.17 1.71 13.45
CA THR A 26 -1.49 1.35 13.98
C THR A 26 -1.90 -0.10 13.70
N GLY A 27 -1.08 -0.90 13.01
CA GLY A 27 -1.42 -2.28 12.63
C GLY A 27 -2.60 -2.42 11.65
N VAL A 28 -3.02 -1.33 10.99
CA VAL A 28 -4.19 -1.34 10.09
C VAL A 28 -3.98 -2.26 8.89
N PHE A 29 -2.73 -2.39 8.41
CA PHE A 29 -2.43 -3.27 7.27
C PHE A 29 -2.52 -4.76 7.62
N GLU A 30 -2.38 -5.14 8.89
CA GLU A 30 -2.49 -6.54 9.35
C GLU A 30 -3.96 -6.95 9.51
N ARG A 31 -4.81 -6.01 9.94
CA ARG A 31 -6.24 -6.23 10.20
C ARG A 31 -7.10 -6.30 8.94
N THR A 32 -6.63 -5.76 7.81
CA THR A 32 -7.43 -5.64 6.59
C THR A 32 -6.88 -6.56 5.48
N PRO A 33 -7.41 -7.78 5.31
CA PRO A 33 -6.97 -8.68 4.24
C PRO A 33 -7.51 -8.19 2.89
N GLY A 34 -6.73 -7.36 2.21
CA GLY A 34 -7.09 -6.86 0.89
C GLY A 34 -5.97 -6.05 0.26
N ASN A 35 -5.43 -6.56 -0.84
CA ASN A 35 -4.43 -5.84 -1.63
C ASN A 35 -5.05 -4.55 -2.18
N VAL A 36 -4.62 -3.38 -1.69
CA VAL A 36 -5.02 -2.06 -2.21
C VAL A 36 -4.14 -1.71 -3.40
N LYS A 37 -4.73 -1.28 -4.52
CA LYS A 37 -3.95 -0.72 -5.64
C LYS A 37 -3.60 0.73 -5.34
N VAL A 38 -2.32 1.00 -5.13
CA VAL A 38 -1.80 2.34 -4.86
C VAL A 38 -1.36 3.01 -6.15
N TYR A 39 -1.65 4.31 -6.27
CA TYR A 39 -1.22 5.18 -7.36
C TYR A 39 -0.59 6.44 -6.77
N ILE A 40 0.48 6.94 -7.38
CA ILE A 40 1.14 8.19 -6.99
C ILE A 40 1.19 9.08 -8.22
N ARG A 41 0.60 10.28 -8.15
CA ARG A 41 0.47 11.21 -9.30
C ARG A 41 -0.16 10.52 -10.54
N GLY A 42 -1.19 9.71 -10.30
CA GLY A 42 -1.89 8.96 -11.35
C GLY A 42 -1.15 7.73 -11.89
N ARG A 43 0.08 7.47 -11.45
CA ARG A 43 0.86 6.30 -11.90
C ARG A 43 0.74 5.14 -10.90
N PRO A 44 0.46 3.91 -11.36
CA PRO A 44 0.37 2.75 -10.47
C PRO A 44 1.71 2.54 -9.75
N HIS A 45 1.64 2.37 -8.43
CA HIS A 45 2.80 2.13 -7.58
C HIS A 45 2.76 0.69 -7.07
N ARG A 46 3.69 -0.14 -7.57
CA ARG A 46 3.88 -1.51 -7.08
C ARG A 46 4.80 -1.48 -5.87
N VAL A 47 4.29 -1.97 -4.74
CA VAL A 47 5.08 -2.18 -3.52
C VAL A 47 5.85 -3.49 -3.68
N LYS A 48 7.17 -3.43 -3.62
CA LYS A 48 8.00 -4.65 -3.58
C LYS A 48 7.98 -5.19 -2.16
N HIS A 49 7.18 -6.22 -1.91
CA HIS A 49 7.24 -7.00 -0.68
C HIS A 49 8.38 -8.00 -0.80
N SER A 50 9.62 -7.54 -0.60
CA SER A 50 10.72 -8.48 -0.43
C SER A 50 11.84 -7.90 0.43
N ARG A 51 12.37 -8.73 1.31
CA ARG A 51 13.76 -9.14 1.10
C ARG A 51 13.69 -10.60 0.67
N ARG A 52 14.19 -10.92 -0.53
CA ARG A 52 14.53 -12.30 -0.87
C ARG A 52 15.47 -12.74 0.26
N ARG A 53 15.08 -13.70 1.12
CA ARG A 53 16.04 -14.31 2.03
C ARG A 53 17.15 -14.85 1.11
N ARG A 54 18.36 -14.30 1.22
CA ARG A 54 19.55 -15.01 0.75
C ARG A 54 19.73 -16.14 1.77
N THR A 55 19.14 -17.29 1.47
CA THR A 55 19.59 -18.57 2.01
C THR A 55 20.94 -18.89 1.41
#